data_AF-A0A7R8L624-F1
#
_entry.id   AF-A0A7R8L624-F1
#
_cell.length_a   1.000
_cell.length_b   1.000
_cell.length_c   1.000
_cell.angle_alpha   90.00
_cell.angle_beta   90.00
_cell.angle_gamma   90.00
#
_symmetry.space_group_name_H-M   'P 1'
#
loop_
_entity.id
_entity.type
_entity.pdbx_description
1 polymer ?
#
loop_
_entity_poly.entity_id
_entity_poly.type
_entity_poly.pdbx_seq_one_letter_code
_entity_poly.pdbx_strand_id
1 'polypeptide(L)'
;MKEQKLIAGGGTGARMKIDCSSPFQLTHKQSDRSGTAAAGIARALPSGMVLPTIAGAMSGRLLIAPFVLVFLCASGAFAMKLSSPSFSDGHPLPRACGYREENQNPELRISRVPGGTRSLALIMEDPDAPGGTFVHWLVWNLPPTTVKLLPGKLPSEARTGRNDFGNDRYDGPAPPSGTHRYFFRLFALDERLALAPGAGRRELEEAMRGHVLDEASLMGTFAAGGS
;
A
#
# COMPACT_ATOMS: atom_id res chain seq x y z
N MET A 1 -41.37 15.06 56.75
CA MET A 1 -40.73 16.05 55.87
C MET A 1 -39.61 15.35 55.11
N LYS A 2 -39.82 15.17 53.81
CA LYS A 2 -38.93 14.69 52.72
C LYS A 2 -39.56 13.55 51.92
N GLU A 3 -40.33 13.98 50.92
CA GLU A 3 -40.59 13.27 49.68
C GLU A 3 -39.28 13.02 48.90
N GLN A 4 -39.26 11.94 48.11
CA GLN A 4 -38.58 11.79 46.81
C GLN A 4 -39.03 10.43 46.24
N LYS A 5 -40.16 10.39 45.55
CA LYS A 5 -40.37 10.55 44.10
C LYS A 5 -39.66 9.48 43.25
N LEU A 6 -40.45 8.45 43.02
CA LEU A 6 -40.40 7.45 41.96
C LEU A 6 -40.32 8.12 40.57
N ILE A 7 -39.35 7.71 39.75
CA ILE A 7 -39.41 7.85 38.29
C ILE A 7 -38.98 6.55 37.64
N ALA A 8 -39.97 5.86 37.08
CA ALA A 8 -39.81 4.79 36.11
C ALA A 8 -39.48 5.40 34.74
N GLY A 9 -38.54 4.77 34.02
CA GLY A 9 -38.17 5.12 32.66
C GLY A 9 -37.67 3.88 31.94
N GLY A 10 -38.60 3.00 31.57
CA GLY A 10 -38.36 1.87 30.68
C GLY A 10 -38.33 2.36 29.23
N GLY A 11 -37.21 2.13 28.54
CA GLY A 11 -36.99 2.53 27.16
C GLY A 11 -36.30 1.43 26.36
N THR A 12 -37.12 0.68 25.61
CA THR A 12 -36.84 0.07 24.30
C THR A 12 -35.61 -0.84 24.14
N GLY A 13 -35.83 -2.13 24.38
CA GLY A 13 -35.06 -3.20 23.76
C GLY A 13 -35.56 -3.45 22.33
N ALA A 14 -34.84 -2.94 21.34
CA ALA A 14 -35.02 -3.35 19.94
C ALA A 14 -34.10 -4.54 19.65
N ARG A 15 -34.66 -5.74 19.80
CA ARG A 15 -34.02 -7.01 19.45
C ARG A 15 -34.10 -7.17 17.92
N MET A 16 -33.08 -6.70 17.21
CA MET A 16 -32.95 -6.88 15.77
C MET A 16 -32.75 -8.38 15.47
N LYS A 17 -33.81 -9.06 15.08
CA LYS A 17 -33.74 -10.41 14.51
C LYS A 17 -33.26 -10.28 13.07
N ILE A 18 -32.08 -10.84 12.78
CA ILE A 18 -31.58 -10.98 11.41
C ILE A 18 -32.25 -12.22 10.83
N ASP A 19 -33.15 -12.01 9.88
CA ASP A 19 -33.77 -13.08 9.10
C ASP A 19 -32.88 -13.41 7.91
N CYS A 20 -32.31 -14.62 7.91
CA CYS A 20 -31.54 -15.20 6.82
C CYS A 20 -32.48 -16.02 5.92
N SER A 21 -33.28 -15.36 5.10
CA SER A 21 -34.02 -16.06 4.03
C SER A 21 -34.54 -15.10 2.95
N SER A 22 -33.67 -14.70 2.01
CA SER A 22 -34.17 -14.30 0.69
C SER A 22 -33.12 -14.41 -0.43
N PRO A 23 -33.47 -14.98 -1.59
CA PRO A 23 -32.55 -15.25 -2.69
C PRO A 23 -32.28 -13.99 -3.53
N PHE A 24 -31.00 -13.71 -3.74
CA PHE A 24 -30.47 -12.63 -4.57
C PHE A 24 -30.66 -12.98 -6.06
N GLN A 25 -31.56 -12.29 -6.74
CA GLN A 25 -31.77 -12.39 -8.19
C GLN A 25 -30.75 -11.52 -8.94
N LEU A 26 -29.90 -12.15 -9.77
CA LEU A 26 -29.06 -11.48 -10.75
C LEU A 26 -29.92 -10.88 -11.87
N THR A 27 -29.75 -9.59 -12.15
CA THR A 27 -30.16 -9.01 -13.44
C THR A 27 -28.92 -8.68 -14.26
N HIS A 28 -28.67 -9.49 -15.28
CA HIS A 28 -27.73 -9.19 -16.36
C HIS A 28 -28.28 -8.04 -17.20
N LYS A 29 -27.56 -6.92 -17.29
CA LYS A 29 -27.83 -5.87 -18.29
C LYS A 29 -26.74 -5.92 -19.36
N GLN A 30 -27.05 -6.62 -20.44
CA GLN A 30 -26.25 -6.68 -21.66
C GLN A 30 -26.36 -5.33 -22.38
N SER A 31 -25.22 -4.73 -22.72
CA SER A 31 -25.14 -3.45 -23.41
C SER A 31 -24.65 -3.68 -24.84
N ASP A 32 -25.58 -3.68 -25.79
CA ASP A 32 -25.27 -3.68 -27.21
C ASP A 32 -24.60 -2.35 -27.63
N ARG A 33 -23.48 -2.45 -28.35
CA ARG A 33 -22.98 -1.38 -29.22
C ARG A 33 -22.56 -1.97 -30.56
N SER A 34 -23.42 -1.75 -31.54
CA SER A 34 -23.15 -1.88 -32.97
C SER A 34 -22.21 -0.75 -33.42
N GLY A 35 -21.09 -1.13 -34.05
CA GLY A 35 -20.15 -0.22 -34.69
C GLY A 35 -20.23 -0.36 -36.21
N THR A 36 -20.58 0.73 -36.87
CA THR A 36 -20.71 0.88 -38.33
C THR A 36 -19.36 0.93 -39.02
N ALA A 37 -19.30 0.38 -40.24
CA ALA A 37 -18.16 0.34 -41.13
C ALA A 37 -17.73 1.71 -41.68
N ALA A 38 -16.44 1.85 -42.02
CA ALA A 38 -15.97 2.75 -43.07
C ALA A 38 -14.67 2.21 -43.68
N ALA A 39 -14.69 2.05 -45.00
CA ALA A 39 -13.58 1.67 -45.86
C ALA A 39 -12.75 2.90 -46.27
N GLY A 40 -11.51 2.70 -46.74
CA GLY A 40 -10.92 3.61 -47.73
C GLY A 40 -9.41 3.91 -47.65
N ILE A 41 -8.64 3.14 -48.43
CA ILE A 41 -7.62 3.53 -49.43
C ILE A 41 -6.43 4.48 -49.14
N ALA A 42 -5.34 4.13 -49.85
CA ALA A 42 -4.17 4.93 -50.27
C ALA A 42 -2.97 4.94 -49.28
N ARG A 43 -1.70 4.88 -49.70
CA ARG A 43 -1.06 5.02 -51.02
C ARG A 43 0.39 4.52 -50.90
N ALA A 44 0.91 3.92 -51.96
CA ALA A 44 2.31 3.52 -52.07
C ALA A 44 3.28 4.73 -52.01
N LEU A 45 4.45 4.52 -51.38
CA LEU A 45 5.57 5.47 -51.36
C LEU A 45 6.54 5.18 -52.53
N PRO A 46 7.13 6.23 -53.14
CA PRO A 46 8.00 6.07 -54.31
C PRO A 46 9.45 5.73 -53.91
N SER A 47 10.10 5.00 -54.81
CA SER A 47 11.53 4.77 -54.85
C SER A 47 12.31 6.06 -55.17
N GLY A 48 13.37 6.35 -54.42
CA GLY A 48 14.39 7.33 -54.77
C GLY A 48 15.63 7.10 -53.88
N MET A 49 16.70 6.47 -54.37
CA MET A 49 17.81 6.98 -55.18
C MET A 49 18.88 7.80 -54.41
N VAL A 50 20.08 7.22 -54.45
CA VAL A 50 21.45 7.80 -54.44
C VAL A 50 22.10 8.23 -53.11
N LEU A 51 23.16 7.49 -52.76
CA LEU A 51 24.20 7.83 -51.79
C LEU A 51 25.13 8.94 -52.33
N PRO A 52 25.61 9.87 -51.50
CA PRO A 52 26.86 10.56 -51.78
C PRO A 52 28.04 9.75 -51.23
N THR A 53 28.90 9.30 -52.15
CA THR A 53 30.28 8.91 -51.86
C THR A 53 31.07 10.18 -51.55
N ILE A 54 31.51 10.34 -50.30
CA ILE A 54 32.49 11.35 -49.91
C ILE A 54 33.86 10.68 -49.81
N ALA A 55 34.61 10.74 -50.91
CA ALA A 55 36.05 10.57 -50.92
C ALA A 55 36.69 11.91 -50.53
N GLY A 56 37.56 11.94 -49.51
CA GLY A 56 38.16 13.18 -49.03
C GLY A 56 39.29 12.96 -48.01
N ALA A 57 40.47 12.70 -48.55
CA ALA A 57 41.84 12.93 -48.06
C ALA A 57 42.07 13.27 -46.56
N MET A 58 42.97 12.48 -45.97
CA MET A 58 43.64 12.76 -44.70
C MET A 58 44.64 13.91 -44.85
N SER A 59 44.61 14.88 -43.95
CA SER A 59 45.81 15.58 -43.43
C SER A 59 45.39 16.56 -42.34
N GLY A 60 45.85 16.37 -41.10
CA GLY A 60 45.59 17.35 -40.05
C GLY A 60 45.62 16.74 -38.64
N ARG A 61 46.80 16.81 -38.03
CA ARG A 61 47.10 16.39 -36.67
C ARG A 61 46.29 17.22 -35.66
N LEU A 62 45.34 16.59 -34.96
CA LEU A 62 44.89 17.07 -33.65
C LEU A 62 44.61 15.86 -32.77
N LEU A 63 45.51 15.63 -31.80
CA LEU A 63 45.34 14.64 -30.75
C LEU A 63 44.22 15.12 -29.82
N ILE A 64 42.96 14.93 -30.22
CA ILE A 64 41.84 14.99 -29.30
C ILE A 64 41.80 13.62 -28.63
N ALA A 65 42.43 13.52 -27.46
CA ALA A 65 42.25 12.38 -26.59
C ALA A 65 40.74 12.11 -26.48
N PRO A 66 40.26 10.87 -26.66
CA PRO A 66 38.90 10.56 -26.32
C PRO A 66 38.85 10.68 -24.80
N PHE A 67 38.44 11.85 -24.31
CA PHE A 67 37.89 11.99 -22.98
C PHE A 67 36.57 11.22 -23.02
N VAL A 68 36.68 9.89 -23.06
CA VAL A 68 35.63 8.98 -22.64
C VAL A 68 35.46 9.35 -21.18
N LEU A 69 34.62 10.35 -20.93
CA LEU A 69 33.97 10.51 -19.66
C LEU A 69 33.16 9.23 -19.55
N VAL A 70 33.79 8.22 -18.95
CA VAL A 70 33.10 7.11 -18.32
C VAL A 70 32.20 7.80 -17.31
N PHE A 71 30.99 8.15 -17.76
CA PHE A 71 29.88 8.46 -16.90
C PHE A 71 29.62 7.13 -16.22
N LEU A 72 30.39 6.87 -15.18
CA LEU A 72 30.12 5.84 -14.21
C LEU A 72 28.83 6.32 -13.54
N CYS A 73 27.70 6.04 -14.19
CA CYS A 73 26.40 6.02 -13.56
C CYS A 73 26.51 4.92 -12.51
N ALA A 74 27.10 5.26 -11.36
CA ALA A 74 26.89 4.54 -10.13
C ALA A 74 25.43 4.83 -9.73
N SER A 75 24.50 4.24 -10.47
CA SER A 75 23.11 4.07 -10.04
C SER A 75 23.13 3.08 -8.90
N GLY A 76 23.63 3.51 -7.74
CA GLY A 76 23.23 2.88 -6.50
C GLY A 76 21.74 3.11 -6.39
N ALA A 77 20.94 2.10 -6.73
CA ALA A 77 19.53 2.11 -6.43
C ALA A 77 19.41 2.28 -4.90
N PHE A 78 19.09 3.48 -4.45
CA PHE A 78 18.85 3.76 -3.05
C PHE A 78 17.51 3.11 -2.69
N ALA A 79 17.55 1.84 -2.26
CA ALA A 79 16.36 1.10 -1.86
C ALA A 79 15.61 1.83 -0.72
N MET A 80 14.29 1.90 -0.85
CA MET A 80 13.38 2.46 0.14
C MET A 80 13.65 1.83 1.51
N LYS A 81 13.49 2.65 2.57
CA LYS A 81 13.71 2.22 3.95
C LYS A 81 12.50 2.51 4.81
N LEU A 82 12.14 1.51 5.59
CA LEU A 82 11.21 1.59 6.71
C LEU A 82 11.98 1.30 8.00
N SER A 83 11.84 2.14 9.01
CA SER A 83 12.43 1.93 10.34
C SER A 83 11.53 2.47 11.44
N SER A 84 11.85 2.18 12.69
CA SER A 84 11.16 2.75 13.85
C SER A 84 12.19 3.22 14.89
N PRO A 85 11.96 4.35 15.58
CA PRO A 85 12.72 4.68 16.77
C PRO A 85 12.27 3.85 17.99
N SER A 86 11.10 3.20 17.93
CA SER A 86 10.50 2.48 19.05
C SER A 86 10.95 1.03 19.15
N PHE A 87 11.47 0.45 18.06
CA PHE A 87 12.03 -0.90 18.02
C PHE A 87 12.98 -1.06 16.81
N SER A 88 13.90 -2.01 16.92
CA SER A 88 14.77 -2.40 15.80
C SER A 88 14.19 -3.61 15.06
N ASP A 89 14.62 -3.83 13.82
CA ASP A 89 14.17 -4.99 13.04
C ASP A 89 14.47 -6.31 13.77
N GLY A 90 13.48 -7.19 13.86
CA GLY A 90 13.54 -8.44 14.61
C GLY A 90 13.36 -8.32 16.13
N HIS A 91 13.25 -7.12 16.68
CA HIS A 91 13.13 -6.90 18.12
C HIS A 91 11.66 -6.68 18.57
N PRO A 92 11.38 -6.79 19.88
CA PRO A 92 10.04 -6.63 20.40
C PRO A 92 9.45 -5.24 20.13
N LEU A 93 8.18 -5.22 19.73
CA LEU A 93 7.36 -4.01 19.65
C LEU A 93 7.12 -3.44 21.07
N PRO A 94 6.95 -2.12 21.22
CA PRO A 94 6.50 -1.52 22.48
C PRO A 94 5.18 -2.15 22.96
N ARG A 95 5.02 -2.27 24.28
CA ARG A 95 3.78 -2.81 24.87
C ARG A 95 2.54 -2.03 24.44
N ALA A 96 2.65 -0.71 24.29
CA ALA A 96 1.58 0.14 23.77
C ALA A 96 1.00 -0.27 22.41
N CYS A 97 1.76 -1.04 21.62
CA CYS A 97 1.30 -1.55 20.35
C CYS A 97 0.29 -2.68 20.47
N GLY A 98 0.24 -3.41 21.60
CA GLY A 98 -0.64 -4.56 21.78
C GLY A 98 -2.13 -4.18 21.74
N TYR A 99 -2.95 -5.03 21.13
CA TYR A 99 -4.40 -4.81 21.01
C TYR A 99 -5.11 -4.69 22.37
N ARG A 100 -4.66 -5.49 23.35
CA ARG A 100 -5.17 -5.50 24.73
C ARG A 100 -4.50 -4.46 25.64
N GLU A 101 -3.57 -3.69 25.10
CA GLU A 101 -2.82 -2.64 25.79
C GLU A 101 -3.39 -1.28 25.35
N GLU A 102 -2.56 -0.33 24.93
CA GLU A 102 -3.03 0.94 24.39
C GLU A 102 -3.49 0.89 22.91
N ASN A 103 -3.24 -0.22 22.20
CA ASN A 103 -3.59 -0.43 20.80
C ASN A 103 -3.14 0.71 19.86
N GLN A 104 -1.91 1.20 20.05
CA GLN A 104 -1.32 2.28 19.27
C GLN A 104 -0.29 1.77 18.25
N ASN A 105 -0.37 2.20 17.00
CA ASN A 105 0.67 1.87 16.03
C ASN A 105 2.04 2.43 16.48
N PRO A 106 3.16 1.73 16.19
CA PRO A 106 4.48 2.28 16.47
C PRO A 106 4.73 3.52 15.60
N GLU A 107 5.69 4.35 16.01
CA GLU A 107 6.23 5.36 15.09
C GLU A 107 6.99 4.65 13.97
N LEU A 108 6.65 4.96 12.72
CA LEU A 108 7.38 4.48 11.54
C LEU A 108 8.05 5.66 10.85
N ARG A 109 9.29 5.46 10.40
CA ARG A 109 10.08 6.40 9.62
C ARG A 109 10.30 5.84 8.23
N ILE A 110 10.07 6.69 7.24
CA ILE A 110 10.16 6.35 5.83
C ILE A 110 11.25 7.21 5.22
N SER A 111 12.13 6.61 4.44
CA SER A 111 13.18 7.33 3.73
C SER A 111 13.50 6.66 2.40
N ARG A 112 14.12 7.41 1.50
CA ARG A 112 14.58 6.93 0.19
C ARG A 112 13.43 6.40 -0.68
N VAL A 113 12.28 7.07 -0.62
CA VAL A 113 11.18 6.81 -1.54
C VAL A 113 11.68 7.06 -2.97
N PRO A 114 11.53 6.10 -3.89
CA PRO A 114 12.07 6.23 -5.25
C PRO A 114 11.38 7.34 -6.03
N GLY A 115 12.10 7.94 -6.98
CA GLY A 115 11.52 8.88 -7.93
C GLY A 115 10.39 8.24 -8.75
N GLY A 116 9.37 9.02 -9.10
CA GLY A 116 8.19 8.52 -9.81
C GLY A 116 7.06 8.01 -8.88
N THR A 117 7.31 7.86 -7.58
CA THR A 117 6.27 7.49 -6.61
C THR A 117 5.17 8.53 -6.55
N ARG A 118 3.92 8.11 -6.76
CA ARG A 118 2.71 8.94 -6.62
C ARG A 118 1.98 8.68 -5.31
N SER A 119 2.09 7.48 -4.75
CA SER A 119 1.56 7.20 -3.42
C SER A 119 2.31 6.05 -2.72
N LEU A 120 2.15 5.96 -1.40
CA LEU A 120 2.65 4.85 -0.60
C LEU A 120 1.48 4.01 -0.06
N ALA A 121 1.71 2.71 0.10
CA ALA A 121 0.82 1.78 0.79
C ALA A 121 1.56 1.01 1.88
N LEU A 122 0.88 0.70 2.98
CA LEU A 122 1.40 -0.02 4.13
C LEU A 122 0.46 -1.18 4.47
N ILE A 123 1.02 -2.37 4.62
CA ILE A 123 0.34 -3.57 5.10
C ILE A 123 1.08 -4.05 6.35
N MET A 124 0.35 -4.25 7.45
CA MET A 124 0.84 -4.94 8.64
C MET A 124 0.17 -6.30 8.75
N GLU A 125 0.98 -7.36 8.89
CA GLU A 125 0.48 -8.73 8.95
C GLU A 125 1.27 -9.63 9.92
N ASP A 126 0.62 -10.68 10.39
CA ASP A 126 1.16 -11.72 11.28
C ASP A 126 1.03 -13.09 10.58
N PRO A 127 2.11 -13.63 10.00
CA PRO A 127 2.10 -14.95 9.38
C PRO A 127 2.08 -16.11 10.38
N ASP A 128 2.29 -15.84 11.67
CA ASP A 128 2.38 -16.85 12.73
C ASP A 128 1.01 -17.13 13.39
N ALA A 129 -0.04 -16.42 12.99
CA ALA A 129 -1.39 -16.65 13.48
C ALA A 129 -1.90 -18.07 13.13
N PRO A 130 -2.63 -18.76 14.04
CA PRO A 130 -3.03 -20.17 13.84
C PRO A 130 -3.88 -20.46 12.60
N GLY A 131 -4.56 -19.45 12.05
CA GLY A 131 -5.42 -19.55 10.87
C GLY A 131 -4.74 -19.18 9.54
N GLY A 132 -3.42 -18.98 9.54
CA GLY A 132 -2.68 -18.38 8.44
C GLY A 132 -2.46 -16.89 8.66
N THR A 133 -1.96 -16.19 7.63
CA THR A 133 -1.58 -14.78 7.77
C THR A 133 -2.75 -13.89 8.17
N PHE A 134 -2.59 -13.18 9.28
CA PHE A 134 -3.60 -12.28 9.86
C PHE A 134 -3.23 -10.82 9.59
N VAL A 135 -4.16 -10.05 9.05
CA VAL A 135 -3.96 -8.64 8.69
C VAL A 135 -4.34 -7.73 9.85
N HIS A 136 -3.38 -6.92 10.30
CA HIS A 136 -3.52 -6.01 11.44
C HIS A 136 -3.79 -4.56 11.02
N TRP A 137 -3.25 -4.15 9.87
CA TRP A 137 -3.38 -2.77 9.41
C TRP A 137 -3.21 -2.66 7.90
N LEU A 138 -4.10 -1.90 7.26
CA LEU A 138 -4.04 -1.58 5.84
C LEU A 138 -4.17 -0.07 5.68
N VAL A 139 -3.20 0.54 5.00
CA VAL A 139 -3.21 1.97 4.66
C VAL A 139 -2.73 2.15 3.22
N TRP A 140 -3.38 3.01 2.45
CA TRP A 140 -2.89 3.40 1.12
C TRP A 140 -3.14 4.87 0.84
N ASN A 141 -2.64 5.32 -0.32
CA ASN A 141 -2.74 6.70 -0.78
C ASN A 141 -2.06 7.71 0.16
N LEU A 142 -1.08 7.25 0.94
CA LEU A 142 -0.17 8.10 1.70
C LEU A 142 0.63 8.97 0.70
N PRO A 143 0.79 10.28 0.95
CA PRO A 143 1.63 11.13 0.11
C PRO A 143 3.06 10.58 0.01
N PRO A 144 3.74 10.66 -1.15
CA PRO A 144 5.12 10.18 -1.31
C PRO A 144 6.13 10.96 -0.44
N THR A 145 5.74 12.16 0.01
CA THR A 145 6.50 13.01 0.94
C THR A 145 6.33 12.59 2.42
N THR A 146 5.58 11.52 2.71
CA THR A 146 5.41 11.01 4.07
C THR A 146 6.74 10.47 4.59
N VAL A 147 7.38 11.19 5.50
CA VAL A 147 8.64 10.77 6.14
C VAL A 147 8.45 10.04 7.46
N LYS A 148 7.25 10.14 8.06
CA LYS A 148 6.92 9.46 9.31
C LYS A 148 5.42 9.24 9.48
N LEU A 149 5.07 8.17 10.19
CA LEU A 149 3.73 7.88 10.68
C LEU A 149 3.81 7.84 12.21
N LEU A 150 3.11 8.76 12.88
CA LEU A 150 3.08 8.82 14.33
C LEU A 150 1.88 8.00 14.87
N PRO A 151 1.91 7.59 16.14
CA PRO A 151 0.77 6.92 16.77
C PRO A 151 -0.54 7.70 16.57
N GLY A 152 -1.56 7.04 16.03
CA GLY A 152 -2.89 7.59 15.81
C GLY A 152 -2.99 8.75 14.80
N LYS A 153 -1.93 9.02 14.03
CA LYS A 153 -1.87 10.15 13.09
C LYS A 153 -1.56 9.69 11.68
N LEU A 154 -2.60 9.73 10.84
CA LEU A 154 -2.48 9.55 9.39
C LEU A 154 -2.71 10.88 8.66
N PRO A 155 -2.04 11.11 7.51
CA PRO A 155 -2.40 12.19 6.59
C PRO A 155 -3.87 12.10 6.17
N SER A 156 -4.52 13.24 5.89
CA SER A 156 -5.95 13.28 5.51
C SER A 156 -6.23 12.61 4.15
N GLU A 157 -5.22 12.52 3.29
CA GLU A 157 -5.30 11.87 1.98
C GLU A 157 -5.21 10.35 2.08
N ALA A 158 -4.77 9.81 3.22
CA ALA A 158 -4.66 8.39 3.46
C ALA A 158 -6.04 7.72 3.44
N ARG A 159 -6.04 6.44 3.11
CA ARG A 159 -7.21 5.57 3.18
C ARG A 159 -6.85 4.36 4.01
N THR A 160 -7.79 3.87 4.81
CA THR A 160 -7.62 2.66 5.62
C THR A 160 -8.54 1.56 5.12
N GLY A 161 -8.08 0.32 5.28
CA GLY A 161 -8.81 -0.88 4.87
C GLY A 161 -9.24 -1.72 6.04
N ARG A 162 -10.15 -2.65 5.77
CA ARG A 162 -10.68 -3.60 6.75
C ARG A 162 -9.62 -4.63 7.10
N ASN A 163 -9.20 -4.63 8.36
CA ASN A 163 -8.33 -5.65 8.93
C ASN A 163 -9.12 -6.92 9.30
N ASP A 164 -8.44 -7.98 9.74
CA ASP A 164 -9.09 -9.27 10.05
C ASP A 164 -9.85 -9.26 11.38
N PHE A 165 -9.74 -8.19 12.19
CA PHE A 165 -10.66 -7.91 13.29
C PHE A 165 -11.99 -7.30 12.83
N GLY A 166 -12.11 -6.96 11.54
CA GLY A 166 -13.30 -6.33 10.95
C GLY A 166 -13.35 -4.81 11.09
N ASN A 167 -12.25 -4.15 11.45
CA ASN A 167 -12.18 -2.69 11.62
C ASN A 167 -11.31 -2.02 10.55
N ASP A 168 -11.59 -0.73 10.28
CA ASP A 168 -10.83 0.08 9.31
C ASP A 168 -9.74 0.93 9.98
N ARG A 169 -9.01 0.34 10.94
CA ARG A 169 -7.96 1.01 11.72
C ARG A 169 -6.81 0.04 12.04
N TYR A 170 -5.76 0.56 12.68
CA TYR A 170 -4.76 -0.29 13.32
C TYR A 170 -5.42 -1.06 14.47
N ASP A 171 -5.27 -2.38 14.46
CA ASP A 171 -5.49 -3.22 15.64
C ASP A 171 -4.26 -4.10 15.82
N GLY A 172 -3.60 -3.96 16.96
CA GLY A 172 -2.24 -4.45 17.17
C GLY A 172 -2.13 -5.93 17.54
N PRO A 173 -0.93 -6.35 17.96
CA PRO A 173 -0.66 -7.73 18.37
C PRO A 173 -1.57 -8.23 19.50
N ALA A 174 -2.08 -9.45 19.36
CA ALA A 174 -2.79 -10.18 20.40
C ALA A 174 -2.52 -11.69 20.30
N PRO A 175 -1.25 -12.13 20.24
CA PRO A 175 -0.94 -13.52 20.00
C PRO A 175 -1.55 -14.39 21.12
N PRO A 176 -2.21 -15.51 20.79
CA PRO A 176 -2.86 -16.36 21.79
C PRO A 176 -1.84 -17.09 22.68
N SER A 177 -0.63 -17.33 22.18
CA SER A 177 0.46 -17.98 22.90
C SER A 177 1.80 -17.66 22.24
N GLY A 178 2.90 -17.90 22.95
CA GLY A 178 4.24 -17.78 22.38
C GLY A 178 4.59 -16.36 21.93
N THR A 179 5.43 -16.25 20.92
CA THR A 179 5.84 -14.98 20.30
C THR A 179 5.57 -15.04 18.81
N HIS A 180 4.86 -14.04 18.31
CA HIS A 180 4.54 -13.90 16.89
C HIS A 180 5.39 -12.79 16.27
N ARG A 181 5.57 -12.85 14.95
CA ARG A 181 6.24 -11.84 14.13
C ARG A 181 5.19 -10.99 13.42
N TYR A 182 5.42 -9.69 13.38
CA TYR A 182 4.57 -8.72 12.74
C TYR A 182 5.37 -7.97 11.68
N PHE A 183 5.00 -8.16 10.41
CA PHE A 183 5.67 -7.54 9.27
C PHE A 183 4.93 -6.27 8.86
N PHE A 184 5.64 -5.16 8.86
CA PHE A 184 5.22 -3.90 8.26
C PHE A 184 5.84 -3.83 6.87
N ARG A 185 5.03 -3.98 5.82
CA ARG A 185 5.45 -3.90 4.41
C ARG A 185 4.99 -2.59 3.81
N LEU A 186 5.92 -1.77 3.37
CA LEU A 186 5.68 -0.48 2.74
C LEU A 186 5.97 -0.60 1.24
N PHE A 187 5.06 -0.11 0.42
CA PHE A 187 5.14 -0.14 -1.04
C PHE A 187 5.15 1.28 -1.59
N ALA A 188 6.06 1.54 -2.53
CA ALA A 188 6.06 2.73 -3.36
C ALA A 188 5.30 2.45 -4.65
N LEU A 189 4.28 3.25 -4.95
CA LEU A 189 3.40 3.05 -6.10
C LEU A 189 3.54 4.20 -7.10
N ASP A 190 3.58 3.89 -8.39
CA ASP A 190 3.54 4.88 -9.47
C ASP A 190 2.15 5.45 -9.74
N GLU A 191 1.15 5.01 -8.98
CA GLU A 191 -0.25 5.40 -9.08
C GLU A 191 -0.84 5.76 -7.71
N ARG A 192 -1.90 6.57 -7.72
CA ARG A 192 -2.80 6.76 -6.57
C ARG A 192 -4.01 5.85 -6.78
N LEU A 193 -4.21 4.91 -5.87
CA LEU A 193 -5.20 3.85 -6.04
C LEU A 193 -6.63 4.39 -6.00
N ALA A 194 -7.44 4.04 -7.00
CA ALA A 194 -8.89 4.26 -7.03
C ALA A 194 -9.65 3.22 -6.19
N LEU A 195 -9.14 2.92 -4.99
CA LEU A 195 -9.69 1.94 -4.07
C LEU A 195 -10.43 2.64 -2.92
N ALA A 196 -11.68 2.24 -2.69
CA ALA A 196 -12.53 2.79 -1.65
C ALA A 196 -12.04 2.39 -0.23
N PRO A 197 -12.12 3.27 0.77
CA PRO A 197 -11.83 2.90 2.16
C PRO A 197 -12.69 1.72 2.62
N GLY A 198 -12.15 0.91 3.54
CA GLY A 198 -12.77 -0.34 4.02
C GLY A 198 -12.56 -1.55 3.11
N ALA A 199 -11.85 -1.40 1.98
CA ALA A 199 -11.38 -2.52 1.17
C ALA A 199 -10.47 -3.46 1.98
N GLY A 200 -10.53 -4.75 1.69
CA GLY A 200 -9.68 -5.75 2.32
C GLY A 200 -8.30 -5.86 1.66
N ARG A 201 -7.46 -6.73 2.23
CA ARG A 201 -6.11 -6.98 1.74
C ARG A 201 -6.08 -7.41 0.28
N ARG A 202 -6.95 -8.35 -0.12
CA ARG A 202 -6.93 -8.89 -1.49
C ARG A 202 -7.22 -7.80 -2.51
N GLU A 203 -8.23 -6.97 -2.26
CA GLU A 203 -8.56 -5.85 -3.14
C GLU A 203 -7.42 -4.81 -3.20
N LEU A 204 -6.73 -4.57 -2.08
CA LEU A 204 -5.54 -3.71 -2.07
C LEU A 204 -4.40 -4.30 -2.90
N GLU A 205 -4.06 -5.57 -2.71
CA GLU A 205 -3.02 -6.26 -3.49
C GLU A 205 -3.36 -6.31 -4.99
N GLU A 206 -4.62 -6.51 -5.33
CA GLU A 206 -5.11 -6.41 -6.71
C GLU A 206 -4.93 -5.00 -7.29
N ALA A 207 -5.29 -3.96 -6.53
CA ALA A 207 -5.14 -2.57 -6.95
C ALA A 207 -3.67 -2.13 -7.08
N MET A 208 -2.75 -2.71 -6.30
CA MET A 208 -1.30 -2.41 -6.39
C MET A 208 -0.60 -3.14 -7.54
N ARG A 209 -1.21 -4.18 -8.10
CA ARG A 209 -0.56 -5.08 -9.07
C ARG A 209 -0.12 -4.31 -10.31
N GLY A 210 1.17 -4.38 -10.63
CA GLY A 210 1.77 -3.68 -11.78
C GLY A 210 2.20 -2.23 -11.51
N HIS A 211 1.92 -1.70 -10.31
CA HIS A 211 2.21 -0.32 -9.93
C HIS A 211 3.34 -0.17 -8.89
N VAL A 212 3.86 -1.28 -8.36
CA VAL A 212 4.90 -1.28 -7.33
C VAL A 212 6.26 -0.95 -7.94
N LEU A 213 6.84 0.17 -7.50
CA LEU A 213 8.17 0.63 -7.89
C LEU A 213 9.27 0.10 -6.96
N ASP A 214 8.99 -0.02 -5.67
CA ASP A 214 9.91 -0.49 -4.63
C ASP A 214 9.14 -0.95 -3.38
N GLU A 215 9.78 -1.76 -2.55
CA GLU A 215 9.23 -2.29 -1.29
C GLU A 215 10.26 -2.20 -0.17
N ALA A 216 9.79 -1.91 1.04
CA ALA A 216 10.59 -1.98 2.25
C ALA A 216 9.82 -2.72 3.36
N SER A 217 10.52 -3.55 4.13
CA SER A 217 9.94 -4.28 5.26
C SER A 217 10.61 -3.91 6.57
N LEU A 218 9.83 -3.91 7.65
CA LEU A 218 10.30 -3.88 9.03
C LEU A 218 9.53 -4.94 9.81
N MET A 219 10.22 -5.79 10.58
CA MET A 219 9.57 -6.83 11.37
C MET A 219 9.79 -6.57 12.86
N GLY A 220 8.71 -6.66 13.64
CA GLY A 220 8.77 -6.62 15.09
C GLY A 220 8.16 -7.88 15.69
N THR A 221 8.53 -8.22 16.92
CA THR A 221 7.95 -9.36 17.64
C THR A 221 7.00 -8.90 18.74
N PHE A 222 6.02 -9.72 19.08
CA PHE A 222 5.20 -9.50 20.27
C PHE A 222 4.88 -10.85 20.92
N ALA A 223 5.03 -10.92 22.24
CA ALA A 223 4.75 -12.12 23.00
C ALA A 223 3.36 -12.05 23.63
N ALA A 224 2.71 -13.21 23.79
CA ALA A 224 1.51 -13.30 24.59
C ALA A 224 1.82 -12.79 26.01
N GLY A 225 0.91 -11.97 26.57
CA GLY A 225 1.06 -11.52 27.94
C GLY A 225 1.08 -12.71 28.89
N GLY A 226 2.07 -12.78 29.77
CA GLY A 226 2.09 -13.77 30.85
C GLY A 226 0.85 -13.56 31.72
N SER A 227 -0.03 -14.56 31.73
CA SER A 227 -1.16 -14.67 32.66
C SER A 227 -0.68 -14.84 34.09
#